data_AF-A0A838P8X2-F1
#
_entry.id   AF-A0A838P8X2-F1
#
_cell.length_a   1.000
_cell.length_b   1.000
_cell.length_c   1.000
_cell.angle_alpha   90.00
_cell.angle_beta   90.00
_cell.angle_gamma   90.00
#
_symmetry.space_group_name_H-M   'P 1'
#
loop_
_entity.id
_entity.type
_entity.pdbx_description
1 polymer ?
#
loop_
_entity_poly.entity_id
_entity_poly.type
_entity_poly.pdbx_seq_one_letter_code
_entity_poly.pdbx_strand_id
1 'polypeptide(L)'
;MKHSSSIRCLVTLMILGLLATPVMTQSTAQERAPTLRQQLAEAQAKQTELETRLQQLEEDLKPENIEKGLAGVGSTRPEALRERRRRQLEIEKKSVQTRLDQLATSRTRLETGVVQADAAAYHSSAGANAGGPDKETTTKPPISAQPKAVRAATVPPRESRRTRSKSRPRRTRRRS
;
A
#
# COMPACT_ATOMS: atom_id res chain seq x y z
N MET A 1 22.71 39.05 -17.74
CA MET A 1 22.65 38.25 -16.50
C MET A 1 21.34 38.49 -15.71
N LYS A 2 20.16 38.25 -16.29
CA LYS A 2 18.86 38.56 -15.63
C LYS A 2 17.79 37.45 -15.70
N HIS A 3 18.10 36.28 -16.30
CA HIS A 3 17.11 35.20 -16.45
C HIS A 3 17.19 34.10 -15.38
N SER A 4 18.29 34.01 -14.63
CA SER A 4 18.49 32.96 -13.63
C SER A 4 17.69 33.17 -12.34
N SER A 5 17.20 34.39 -12.07
CA SER A 5 16.45 34.72 -10.85
C SER A 5 14.95 34.48 -11.00
N SER A 6 14.38 34.68 -12.19
CA SER A 6 12.94 34.43 -12.45
C SER A 6 12.58 32.95 -12.49
N ILE A 7 13.51 32.09 -12.93
CA ILE A 7 13.33 30.63 -12.98
C ILE A 7 13.30 30.03 -11.56
N ARG A 8 14.02 30.63 -10.61
CA ARG A 8 14.05 30.16 -9.20
C ARG A 8 12.77 30.48 -8.43
N CYS A 9 12.08 31.59 -8.74
CA CYS A 9 10.76 31.87 -8.18
C CYS A 9 9.67 30.95 -8.77
N LEU A 10 9.76 30.61 -10.06
CA LEU A 10 8.74 29.78 -10.71
C LEU A 10 8.81 28.31 -10.24
N VAL A 11 10.01 27.81 -9.95
CA VAL A 11 10.22 26.45 -9.41
C VAL A 11 9.81 26.35 -7.92
N THR A 12 9.98 27.42 -7.13
CA THR A 12 9.56 27.41 -5.71
C THR A 12 8.05 27.50 -5.54
N LEU A 13 7.34 28.18 -6.45
CA LEU A 13 5.88 28.24 -6.47
C LEU A 13 5.23 26.91 -6.90
N MET A 14 5.92 26.10 -7.72
CA MET A 14 5.45 24.77 -8.15
C MET A 14 5.64 23.67 -7.09
N ILE A 15 6.47 23.90 -6.07
CA ILE A 15 6.70 22.94 -4.97
C ILE A 15 5.70 23.16 -3.81
N LEU A 16 5.00 24.30 -3.77
CA LEU A 16 4.05 24.65 -2.71
C LEU A 16 2.57 24.32 -3.04
N GLY A 17 2.33 23.39 -3.97
CA GLY A 17 0.97 22.98 -4.40
C GLY A 17 0.52 21.60 -3.92
N LEU A 18 1.35 20.87 -3.18
CA LEU A 18 1.09 19.46 -2.85
C LEU A 18 0.77 19.24 -1.36
N LEU A 19 -0.13 20.06 -0.81
CA LEU A 19 -0.92 19.70 0.36
C LEU A 19 -2.33 19.36 -0.13
N ALA A 20 -2.43 18.29 -0.91
CA ALA A 20 -3.69 17.60 -1.12
C ALA A 20 -4.04 16.91 0.21
N THR A 21 -4.66 17.66 1.12
CA THR A 21 -5.42 17.06 2.20
C THR A 21 -6.40 16.08 1.56
N PRO A 22 -6.42 14.79 1.92
CA PRO A 22 -7.56 13.96 1.56
C PRO A 22 -8.75 14.61 2.24
N VAL A 23 -9.56 15.34 1.46
CA VAL A 23 -10.94 15.59 1.83
C VAL A 23 -11.49 14.19 2.01
N MET A 24 -11.65 13.77 3.26
CA MET A 24 -12.49 12.63 3.58
C MET A 24 -13.88 13.07 3.14
N THR A 25 -14.20 12.84 1.88
CA THR A 25 -15.57 12.85 1.40
C THR A 25 -16.29 11.90 2.33
N GLN A 26 -17.11 12.47 3.20
CA GLN A 26 -17.96 11.71 4.09
C GLN A 26 -19.08 11.13 3.23
N SER A 27 -18.75 10.21 2.31
CA SER A 27 -19.74 9.35 1.67
C SER A 27 -20.60 8.79 2.78
N THR A 28 -21.90 8.91 2.64
CA THR A 28 -22.82 8.48 3.70
C THR A 28 -22.55 7.01 4.01
N ALA A 29 -22.80 6.57 5.25
CA ALA A 29 -22.59 5.16 5.62
C ALA A 29 -23.28 4.20 4.63
N GLN A 30 -24.41 4.65 4.05
CA GLN A 30 -25.18 3.97 3.01
C GLN A 30 -24.43 3.79 1.68
N GLU A 31 -23.66 4.78 1.24
CA GLU A 31 -22.89 4.72 -0.02
C GLU A 31 -21.55 3.98 0.15
N ARG A 32 -21.00 3.92 1.36
CA ARG A 32 -19.70 3.28 1.61
C ARG A 32 -19.75 1.75 1.54
N ALA A 33 -20.80 1.13 2.07
CA ALA A 33 -20.98 -0.32 2.05
C ALA A 33 -20.93 -0.93 0.62
N PRO A 34 -21.70 -0.43 -0.37
CA PRO A 34 -21.65 -1.00 -1.72
C PRO A 34 -20.28 -0.81 -2.40
N THR A 35 -19.61 0.32 -2.21
CA THR A 35 -18.26 0.54 -2.76
C THR A 35 -17.25 -0.46 -2.17
N LEU A 36 -17.27 -0.70 -0.86
CA LEU A 36 -16.37 -1.67 -0.22
C LEU A 36 -16.66 -3.10 -0.68
N ARG A 37 -17.93 -3.47 -0.88
CA ARG A 37 -18.31 -4.78 -1.45
C ARG A 37 -17.81 -4.94 -2.88
N GLN A 38 -17.90 -3.88 -3.70
CA GLN A 38 -17.37 -3.91 -5.06
C GLN A 38 -15.84 -4.12 -5.06
N GLN A 39 -15.11 -3.41 -4.20
CA GLN A 39 -13.67 -3.60 -4.05
C GLN A 39 -13.31 -5.01 -3.56
N LEU A 40 -14.12 -5.57 -2.66
CA LEU A 40 -13.95 -6.94 -2.17
C LEU A 40 -14.15 -7.96 -3.30
N ALA A 41 -15.19 -7.79 -4.12
CA ALA A 41 -15.44 -8.66 -5.28
C ALA A 41 -14.29 -8.58 -6.31
N GLU A 42 -13.78 -7.37 -6.58
CA GLU A 42 -12.62 -7.18 -7.46
C GLU A 42 -11.35 -7.85 -6.89
N ALA A 43 -11.11 -7.73 -5.58
CA ALA A 43 -9.98 -8.39 -4.93
C ALA A 43 -10.09 -9.92 -4.99
N GLN A 44 -11.29 -10.47 -4.83
CA GLN A 44 -11.55 -11.91 -4.98
C GLN A 44 -11.33 -12.38 -6.41
N ALA A 45 -11.79 -11.63 -7.41
CA ALA A 45 -11.57 -11.96 -8.82
C ALA A 45 -10.06 -11.97 -9.17
N LYS A 46 -9.29 -11.01 -8.67
CA LYS A 46 -7.83 -11.00 -8.83
C LYS A 46 -7.16 -12.16 -8.11
N GLN A 47 -7.68 -12.56 -6.95
CA GLN A 47 -7.16 -13.69 -6.21
C GLN A 47 -7.33 -14.99 -7.00
N THR A 48 -8.50 -15.25 -7.57
CA THR A 48 -8.75 -16.47 -8.37
C THR A 48 -7.89 -16.52 -9.64
N GLU A 49 -7.68 -15.37 -10.29
CA GLU A 49 -6.78 -15.26 -11.44
C GLU A 49 -5.33 -15.64 -11.07
N LEU A 50 -4.81 -15.08 -9.97
CA LEU A 50 -3.46 -15.37 -9.50
C LEU A 50 -3.30 -16.80 -8.96
N GLU A 51 -4.33 -17.37 -8.34
CA GLU A 51 -4.35 -18.78 -7.94
C GLU A 51 -4.27 -19.70 -9.16
N THR A 52 -5.02 -19.39 -10.22
CA THR A 52 -4.94 -20.11 -11.50
C THR A 52 -3.54 -20.00 -12.11
N ARG A 53 -2.94 -18.81 -12.08
CA ARG A 53 -1.56 -18.61 -12.55
C ARG A 53 -0.55 -19.39 -11.72
N LEU A 54 -0.75 -19.47 -10.40
CA LEU A 54 0.11 -20.23 -9.50
C LEU A 54 0.03 -21.73 -9.82
N GLN A 55 -1.16 -22.27 -10.03
CA GLN A 55 -1.35 -23.67 -10.45
C GLN A 55 -0.65 -23.94 -11.79
N GLN A 56 -0.79 -23.05 -12.78
CA GLN A 56 -0.08 -23.18 -14.05
C GLN A 56 1.44 -23.21 -13.86
N LEU A 57 1.99 -22.35 -12.99
CA LEU A 57 3.43 -22.33 -12.70
C LEU A 57 3.91 -23.59 -11.97
N GLU A 58 3.07 -24.19 -11.14
CA GLU A 58 3.34 -25.47 -10.48
C GLU A 58 3.36 -26.63 -11.48
N GLU A 59 2.45 -26.62 -12.44
CA GLU A 59 2.47 -27.54 -13.56
C GLU A 59 3.72 -27.31 -14.44
N ASP A 60 4.04 -26.08 -14.81
CA ASP A 60 5.20 -25.74 -15.63
C ASP A 60 6.54 -26.09 -14.94
N LEU A 61 6.58 -26.10 -13.60
CA LEU A 61 7.75 -26.50 -12.81
C LEU A 61 8.04 -28.00 -12.84
N LYS A 62 7.08 -28.82 -13.29
CA LYS A 62 7.29 -30.26 -13.43
C LYS A 62 8.39 -30.54 -14.46
N PRO A 63 9.31 -31.48 -14.17
CA PRO A 63 10.46 -31.72 -15.05
C PRO A 63 10.03 -32.08 -16.47
N GLU A 64 8.93 -32.82 -16.64
CA GLU A 64 8.39 -33.21 -17.94
C GLU A 64 7.98 -31.98 -18.77
N ASN A 65 7.44 -30.94 -18.13
CA ASN A 65 7.00 -29.72 -18.81
C ASN A 65 8.17 -28.78 -19.11
N ILE A 66 9.19 -28.73 -18.25
CA ILE A 66 10.44 -28.02 -18.52
C ILE A 66 11.15 -28.61 -19.73
N GLU A 67 11.19 -29.94 -19.84
CA GLU A 67 11.79 -30.63 -20.99
C GLU A 67 11.02 -30.38 -22.28
N LYS A 68 9.68 -30.46 -22.24
CA LYS A 68 8.82 -30.12 -23.38
C LYS A 68 9.04 -28.67 -23.84
N GLY A 69 9.17 -27.73 -22.92
CA GLY A 69 9.43 -26.32 -23.25
C GLY A 69 10.83 -26.04 -23.79
N LEU A 70 11.79 -26.95 -23.57
CA LEU A 70 13.15 -26.87 -24.09
C LEU A 70 13.38 -27.81 -25.29
N ALA A 71 12.37 -28.57 -25.71
CA ALA A 71 12.45 -29.46 -26.85
C ALA A 71 12.79 -28.66 -28.12
N GLY A 72 13.80 -29.11 -28.86
CA GLY A 72 14.28 -28.42 -30.08
C GLY A 72 15.28 -27.28 -29.82
N VAL A 73 15.59 -26.95 -28.56
CA VAL A 73 16.68 -26.00 -28.26
C VAL A 73 18.03 -26.74 -28.39
N GLY A 74 18.71 -26.52 -29.52
CA GLY A 74 20.06 -27.02 -29.75
C GLY A 74 21.07 -26.31 -28.85
N SER A 75 21.42 -26.92 -27.71
CA SER A 75 22.45 -26.41 -26.80
C SER A 75 23.42 -27.51 -26.43
N THR A 76 24.69 -27.12 -26.26
CA THR A 76 25.74 -28.02 -25.78
C THR A 76 25.61 -28.35 -24.28
N ARG A 77 24.71 -27.67 -23.54
CA ARG A 77 24.51 -27.85 -22.09
C ARG A 77 23.02 -27.85 -21.71
N PRO A 78 22.28 -28.93 -21.99
CA PRO A 78 20.86 -29.02 -21.67
C PRO A 78 20.56 -28.88 -20.17
N GLU A 79 21.43 -29.42 -19.30
CA GLU A 79 21.28 -29.29 -17.83
C GLU A 79 21.25 -27.82 -17.35
N ALA A 80 22.14 -27.00 -17.90
CA ALA A 80 22.21 -25.59 -17.53
C ALA A 80 20.96 -24.82 -17.98
N LEU A 81 20.34 -25.22 -19.10
CA LEU A 81 19.09 -24.63 -19.58
C LEU A 81 17.90 -25.04 -18.71
N ARG A 82 17.80 -26.33 -18.32
CA ARG A 82 16.75 -26.79 -17.40
C ARG A 82 16.83 -26.05 -16.07
N GLU A 83 18.02 -25.96 -15.49
CA GLU A 83 18.23 -25.26 -14.22
C GLU A 83 17.88 -23.77 -14.31
N ARG A 84 18.25 -23.09 -15.41
CA ARG A 84 17.84 -21.70 -15.65
C ARG A 84 16.33 -21.55 -15.75
N ARG A 85 15.67 -22.44 -16.51
CA ARG A 85 14.22 -22.42 -16.68
C ARG A 85 13.50 -22.67 -15.36
N ARG A 86 13.96 -23.66 -14.59
CA ARG A 86 13.46 -23.95 -13.25
C ARG A 86 13.56 -22.73 -12.33
N ARG A 87 14.75 -22.13 -12.23
CA ARG A 87 14.94 -20.92 -11.41
C ARG A 87 14.04 -19.77 -11.82
N GLN A 88 13.83 -19.57 -13.12
CA GLN A 88 12.93 -18.54 -13.62
C GLN A 88 11.50 -18.79 -13.13
N LEU A 89 10.99 -20.01 -13.29
CA LEU A 89 9.65 -20.39 -12.83
C LEU A 89 9.51 -20.33 -11.30
N GLU A 90 10.55 -20.70 -10.54
CA GLU A 90 10.56 -20.57 -9.08
C GLU A 90 10.50 -19.11 -8.61
N ILE A 91 11.20 -18.20 -9.30
CA ILE A 91 11.15 -16.76 -9.02
C ILE A 91 9.74 -16.23 -9.33
N GLU A 92 9.16 -16.62 -10.47
CA GLU A 92 7.82 -16.20 -10.84
C GLU A 92 6.78 -16.71 -9.83
N LYS A 93 6.84 -17.99 -9.45
CA LYS A 93 5.98 -18.60 -8.43
C LYS A 93 6.04 -17.82 -7.11
N LYS A 94 7.24 -17.52 -6.61
CA LYS A 94 7.41 -16.72 -5.38
C LYS A 94 6.81 -15.32 -5.50
N SER A 95 6.94 -14.70 -6.67
CA SER A 95 6.35 -13.37 -6.92
C SER A 95 4.82 -13.41 -6.91
N VAL A 96 4.21 -14.45 -7.48
CA VAL A 96 2.75 -14.65 -7.49
C VAL A 96 2.25 -14.95 -6.07
N GLN A 97 2.93 -15.81 -5.32
CA GLN A 97 2.63 -16.08 -3.91
C GLN A 97 2.63 -14.80 -3.08
N THR A 98 3.67 -13.97 -3.24
CA THR A 98 3.76 -12.68 -2.53
C THR A 98 2.57 -11.76 -2.85
N ARG A 99 2.10 -11.73 -4.11
CA ARG A 99 0.93 -10.95 -4.51
C ARG A 99 -0.36 -11.50 -3.91
N LEU A 100 -0.50 -12.83 -3.84
CA LEU A 100 -1.62 -13.49 -3.17
C LEU A 100 -1.67 -13.14 -1.67
N ASP A 101 -0.53 -13.16 -0.98
CA ASP A 101 -0.46 -12.79 0.44
C ASP A 101 -0.88 -11.34 0.69
N GLN A 102 -0.45 -10.43 -0.19
CA GLN A 102 -0.84 -9.02 -0.15
C GLN A 102 -2.35 -8.85 -0.39
N LEU A 103 -2.93 -9.58 -1.35
CA LEU A 103 -4.36 -9.57 -1.61
C LEU A 103 -5.16 -10.16 -0.44
N ALA A 104 -4.70 -11.26 0.17
CA ALA A 104 -5.34 -11.85 1.35
C ALA A 104 -5.40 -10.87 2.52
N THR A 105 -4.32 -10.12 2.74
CA THR A 105 -4.26 -9.05 3.74
C THR A 105 -5.25 -7.92 3.40
N SER A 106 -5.30 -7.50 2.14
CA SER A 106 -6.24 -6.46 1.67
C SER A 106 -7.69 -6.91 1.82
N ARG A 107 -7.99 -8.14 1.42
CA ARG A 107 -9.32 -8.75 1.53
C ARG A 107 -9.82 -8.76 2.98
N THR A 108 -8.98 -9.19 3.92
CA THR A 108 -9.33 -9.21 5.35
C THR A 108 -9.69 -7.79 5.86
N ARG A 109 -8.96 -6.77 5.40
CA ARG A 109 -9.24 -5.36 5.75
C ARG A 109 -10.55 -4.88 5.12
N LEU A 110 -10.81 -5.23 3.86
CA LEU A 110 -12.06 -4.90 3.17
C LEU A 110 -13.26 -5.59 3.82
N GLU A 111 -13.15 -6.87 4.16
CA GLU A 111 -14.19 -7.62 4.88
C GLU A 111 -14.54 -6.95 6.21
N THR A 112 -13.52 -6.59 6.99
CA THR A 112 -13.71 -5.84 8.25
C THR A 112 -14.38 -4.48 7.99
N GLY A 113 -13.95 -3.76 6.96
CA GLY A 113 -14.52 -2.47 6.57
C GLY A 113 -15.99 -2.58 6.14
N VAL A 114 -16.37 -3.63 5.41
CA VAL A 114 -17.76 -3.90 5.02
C VAL A 114 -18.61 -4.13 6.27
N VAL A 115 -18.17 -4.99 7.19
CA VAL A 115 -18.90 -5.26 8.43
C VAL A 115 -19.11 -3.98 9.25
N GLN A 116 -18.08 -3.13 9.36
CA GLN A 116 -18.18 -1.84 10.06
C GLN A 116 -19.13 -0.87 9.36
N ALA A 117 -19.07 -0.78 8.03
CA ALA A 117 -19.95 0.08 7.24
C ALA A 117 -21.41 -0.37 7.35
N ASP A 118 -21.67 -1.67 7.32
CA ASP A 118 -23.00 -2.25 7.48
C ASP A 118 -23.59 -1.99 8.87
N ALA A 119 -22.79 -2.14 9.92
CA ALA A 119 -23.20 -1.80 11.28
C ALA A 119 -23.56 -0.30 11.40
N ALA A 120 -22.73 0.58 10.84
CA ALA A 120 -22.99 2.03 10.85
C ALA A 120 -24.27 2.41 10.06
N ALA A 121 -24.52 1.76 8.92
CA ALA A 121 -25.73 1.95 8.13
C ALA A 121 -26.97 1.49 8.90
N TYR A 122 -26.89 0.35 9.60
CA TYR A 122 -27.97 -0.15 10.45
C TYR A 122 -28.28 0.81 11.61
N HIS A 123 -27.26 1.30 12.33
CA HIS A 123 -27.49 2.28 13.39
C HIS A 123 -28.10 3.58 12.87
N SER A 124 -27.69 4.04 11.68
CA SER A 124 -28.24 5.26 11.07
C SER A 124 -29.71 5.08 10.68
N SER A 125 -30.10 3.91 10.16
CA SER A 125 -31.50 3.64 9.79
C SER A 125 -32.39 3.38 11.01
N ALA A 126 -31.88 2.67 12.03
CA ALA A 126 -32.61 2.42 13.28
C ALA A 126 -32.77 3.70 14.12
N GLY A 127 -31.74 4.55 14.18
CA GLY A 127 -31.79 5.85 14.87
C GLY A 127 -32.67 6.88 14.16
N ALA A 128 -32.70 6.88 12.83
CA ALA A 128 -33.56 7.76 12.05
C ALA A 128 -35.06 7.46 12.22
N ASN A 129 -35.43 6.21 12.49
CA ASN A 129 -36.82 5.82 12.76
C ASN A 129 -37.24 5.94 14.24
N ALA A 130 -36.31 6.20 15.16
CA ALA A 130 -36.60 6.35 16.59
C ALA A 130 -36.86 7.81 17.04
N GLY A 131 -36.83 8.78 16.11
CA GLY A 131 -37.01 10.21 16.40
C GLY A 131 -38.22 10.82 15.71
N GLY A 132 -39.41 10.74 16.33
CA GLY A 132 -40.49 11.71 16.14
C GLY A 132 -40.17 13.03 16.85
N PRO A 133 -40.70 14.17 16.39
CA PRO A 133 -40.09 15.48 16.56
C PRO A 133 -40.30 16.01 17.98
N ASP A 134 -39.22 16.36 18.68
CA ASP A 134 -39.26 17.38 19.72
C ASP A 134 -37.85 17.83 20.15
N LYS A 135 -37.70 19.15 20.18
CA LYS A 135 -36.67 19.95 20.88
C LYS A 135 -35.35 20.20 20.14
N GLU A 136 -35.45 21.16 19.23
CA GLU A 136 -34.56 22.32 19.20
C GLU A 136 -34.10 22.69 20.62
N THR A 137 -32.89 22.28 20.99
CA THR A 137 -32.17 22.83 22.14
C THR A 137 -31.01 23.64 21.61
N THR A 138 -31.33 24.91 21.32
CA THR A 138 -30.39 26.01 21.48
C THR A 138 -29.74 25.88 22.86
N THR A 139 -28.51 25.38 22.93
CA THR A 139 -27.68 25.46 24.14
C THR A 139 -26.37 26.15 23.78
N LYS A 140 -26.44 27.45 23.99
CA LYS A 140 -25.37 28.42 24.22
C LYS A 140 -24.13 27.81 24.91
N PRO A 141 -22.90 28.15 24.50
CA PRO A 141 -21.68 27.58 25.09
C PRO A 141 -21.42 28.16 26.48
N PRO A 142 -21.08 27.37 27.51
CA PRO A 142 -20.45 27.90 28.70
C PRO A 142 -18.94 28.10 28.46
N ILE A 143 -18.58 29.38 28.49
CA ILE A 143 -17.23 29.88 28.69
C ILE A 143 -16.68 29.37 30.04
N SER A 144 -15.37 29.09 30.06
CA SER A 144 -14.47 29.08 31.22
C SER A 144 -14.53 27.88 32.19
N ALA A 145 -13.50 27.03 32.09
CA ALA A 145 -12.61 26.77 33.23
C ALA A 145 -11.26 26.20 32.74
N GLN A 146 -10.23 27.03 32.72
CA GLN A 146 -8.86 26.54 32.88
C GLN A 146 -8.70 26.01 34.31
N PRO A 147 -7.81 25.02 34.52
CA PRO A 147 -6.87 25.17 35.62
C PRO A 147 -5.41 25.04 35.17
N LYS A 148 -4.63 25.91 35.81
CA LYS A 148 -3.18 26.08 35.77
C LYS A 148 -2.41 24.81 36.15
N ALA A 149 -1.36 24.55 35.35
CA ALA A 149 0.02 24.25 35.73
C ALA A 149 0.33 23.37 36.96
N VAL A 150 0.98 22.23 36.71
CA VAL A 150 2.12 21.77 37.53
C VAL A 150 3.27 21.35 36.63
N ARG A 151 4.43 21.95 36.89
CA ARG A 151 5.75 21.70 36.28
C ARG A 151 6.37 20.43 36.86
N ALA A 152 7.02 19.63 36.01
CA ALA A 152 8.25 18.87 36.31
C ALA A 152 8.76 18.29 34.99
N ALA A 153 9.67 18.94 34.26
CA ALA A 153 11.13 18.80 34.41
C ALA A 153 11.59 17.33 34.49
N THR A 154 12.04 16.75 33.36
CA THR A 154 13.27 15.93 33.25
C THR A 154 13.60 15.69 31.76
N VAL A 155 14.70 16.31 31.33
CA VAL A 155 15.57 16.06 30.14
C VAL A 155 16.93 15.66 30.76
N PRO A 156 17.95 14.97 30.16
CA PRO A 156 18.26 14.50 28.78
C PRO A 156 18.80 13.01 28.78
N PRO A 157 19.68 12.49 27.86
CA PRO A 157 20.24 12.94 26.56
C PRO A 157 20.03 11.95 25.38
N ARG A 158 19.91 12.40 24.12
CA ARG A 158 20.98 12.75 23.15
C ARG A 158 22.11 11.70 23.03
N GLU A 159 21.88 10.64 22.27
CA GLU A 159 22.97 9.86 21.67
C GLU A 159 22.97 9.97 20.14
N SER A 160 23.89 10.79 19.67
CA SER A 160 24.40 10.81 18.31
C SER A 160 25.18 9.53 18.02
N ARG A 161 24.78 8.74 17.01
CA ARG A 161 25.69 7.72 16.47
C ARG A 161 25.60 7.51 14.96
N ARG A 162 26.53 8.21 14.30
CA ARG A 162 27.39 7.75 13.21
C ARG A 162 26.76 7.48 11.86
N THR A 163 26.88 8.53 11.04
CA THR A 163 27.28 8.45 9.64
C THR A 163 28.37 7.37 9.43
N ARG A 164 28.06 6.31 8.68
CA ARG A 164 29.08 5.42 8.11
C ARG A 164 29.16 5.68 6.61
N SER A 165 29.99 6.67 6.30
CA SER A 165 30.74 6.80 5.05
C SER A 165 31.18 5.41 4.56
N LYS A 166 30.67 4.98 3.40
CA LYS A 166 31.24 3.88 2.64
C LYS A 166 32.03 4.49 1.48
N SER A 167 33.32 4.57 1.73
CA SER A 167 34.40 5.01 0.85
C SER A 167 34.34 4.35 -0.53
N ARG A 168 34.35 5.19 -1.57
CA ARG A 168 34.81 4.86 -2.92
C ARG A 168 36.27 4.38 -2.87
N PRO A 169 36.66 3.30 -3.57
CA PRO A 169 38.02 3.14 -4.03
C PRO A 169 38.20 3.88 -5.36
N ARG A 170 39.04 4.93 -5.33
CA ARG A 170 39.62 5.59 -6.50
C ARG A 170 41.09 5.16 -6.58
N ARG A 171 41.41 4.17 -7.41
CA ARG A 171 42.76 3.82 -7.90
C ARG A 171 42.56 2.90 -9.11
N THR A 172 43.23 3.02 -10.24
CA THR A 172 44.35 3.87 -10.65
C THR A 172 44.42 3.84 -12.17
N ARG A 173 44.69 5.00 -12.75
CA ARG A 173 45.21 5.18 -14.10
C ARG A 173 46.70 4.77 -14.09
N ARG A 174 47.13 3.84 -14.94
CA ARG A 174 48.50 3.77 -15.48
C ARG A 174 48.49 2.76 -16.63
N ARG A 175 48.74 3.26 -17.85
CA ARG A 175 49.98 3.06 -18.63
C ARG A 175 50.03 1.62 -19.17
N SER A 176 50.20 1.39 -20.46
CA SER A 176 50.84 2.16 -21.52
C SER A 176 50.54 1.46 -22.84
#